data_AF-A0A952PQK5-F1
#
_entry.id   AF-A0A952PQK5-F1
#
_cell.length_a   1.000
_cell.length_b   1.000
_cell.length_c   1.000
_cell.angle_alpha   90.00
_cell.angle_beta   90.00
_cell.angle_gamma   90.00
#
_symmetry.space_group_name_H-M   'P 1'
#
loop_
_entity.id
_entity.type
_entity.pdbx_description
1 polymer ?
#
loop_
_entity_poly.entity_id
_entity_poly.type
_entity_poly.pdbx_seq_one_letter_code
_entity_poly.pdbx_strand_id
1 'polypeptide(L)'
;MANDLQDKKQYEGNREIGENKSEKNSSETKAKGESQKPEGQSQSKSEGVRADKGTGYFPLSDMQFDVVTLIYEKSKALQAYDKYLLDCQPCEELRSLVECMRNHDKEDVEKLKEFLGKC
;
A
#
# COMPACT_ATOMS: atom_id res chain seq x y z
N MET A 1 -0.87 -46.66 39.43
CA MET A 1 -0.60 -46.85 37.99
C MET A 1 -0.61 -45.45 37.38
N ALA A 2 0.50 -44.73 37.54
CA ALA A 2 1.64 -44.69 36.61
C ALA A 2 1.29 -43.91 35.34
N ASN A 3 1.65 -42.62 35.32
CA ASN A 3 2.10 -41.96 34.10
C ASN A 3 3.33 -41.13 34.46
N ASP A 4 4.44 -41.75 34.11
CA ASP A 4 5.82 -41.29 34.13
C ASP A 4 6.14 -40.58 32.79
N LEU A 5 7.33 -39.98 32.69
CA LEU A 5 7.94 -39.15 31.62
C LEU A 5 7.66 -37.64 31.77
N GLN A 6 8.57 -36.82 32.32
CA GLN A 6 9.97 -36.53 31.99
C GLN A 6 10.21 -35.97 30.57
N ASP A 7 10.43 -34.64 30.51
CA ASP A 7 11.53 -33.97 29.81
C ASP A 7 11.53 -32.50 30.26
N LYS A 8 12.29 -32.03 31.26
CA LYS A 8 13.75 -31.79 31.33
C LYS A 8 14.34 -31.01 30.14
N LYS A 9 14.65 -29.75 30.49
CA LYS A 9 15.91 -29.03 30.26
C LYS A 9 16.05 -28.15 29.01
N GLN A 10 16.21 -26.87 29.33
CA GLN A 10 17.28 -25.96 28.91
C GLN A 10 17.35 -25.55 27.44
N TYR A 11 16.98 -24.28 27.23
CA TYR A 11 17.72 -23.42 26.32
C TYR A 11 18.26 -22.23 27.11
N GLU A 12 19.50 -22.37 27.54
CA GLU A 12 20.41 -21.24 27.73
C GLU A 12 20.80 -20.74 26.33
N GLY A 13 20.62 -19.45 26.09
CA GLY A 13 20.95 -18.82 24.82
C GLY A 13 21.43 -17.40 25.07
N ASN A 14 22.70 -17.30 25.44
CA ASN A 14 23.47 -16.06 25.55
C ASN A 14 23.30 -15.19 24.29
N ARG A 15 22.99 -13.90 24.48
CA ARG A 15 23.39 -12.89 23.50
C ARG A 15 23.86 -11.63 24.21
N GLU A 16 25.18 -11.57 24.33
CA GLU A 16 25.96 -10.40 24.71
C GLU A 16 25.81 -9.26 23.69
N ILE A 17 25.72 -8.06 24.25
CA ILE A 17 26.44 -6.82 23.92
C ILE A 17 26.34 -6.28 22.48
N GLY A 18 25.82 -5.05 22.39
CA GLY A 18 25.96 -4.17 21.25
C GLY A 18 25.55 -2.74 21.62
N GLU A 19 26.35 -2.09 22.48
CA GLU A 19 26.30 -0.63 22.64
C GLU A 19 26.57 0.04 21.28
N ASN A 20 25.68 0.93 20.84
CA ASN A 20 26.04 1.95 19.86
C ASN A 20 25.62 3.32 20.37
N LYS A 21 26.62 4.05 20.84
CA LYS A 21 26.63 5.50 21.04
C LYS A 21 27.06 6.16 19.73
N SER A 22 26.20 7.00 19.17
CA SER A 22 26.54 8.12 18.26
C SER A 22 25.21 8.69 17.75
N GLU A 23 24.95 9.98 17.57
CA GLU A 23 25.73 11.20 17.66
C GLU A 23 24.72 12.35 17.67
N LYS A 24 25.16 13.49 18.23
CA LYS A 24 24.51 14.80 18.19
C LYS A 24 24.13 15.23 16.77
N ASN A 25 22.99 15.91 16.65
CA ASN A 25 22.72 17.07 15.77
C ASN A 25 21.38 17.64 16.28
N SER A 26 21.25 18.77 16.99
CA SER A 26 21.69 20.15 16.76
C SER A 26 21.34 20.69 15.38
N SER A 27 20.14 21.24 15.27
CA SER A 27 19.89 22.44 14.47
C SER A 27 18.61 23.11 14.95
N GLU A 28 18.80 24.28 15.56
CA GLU A 28 17.79 25.29 15.83
C GLU A 28 17.03 25.67 14.56
N THR A 29 15.70 25.70 14.62
CA THR A 29 14.88 26.45 13.66
C THR A 29 14.11 27.52 14.41
N LYS A 30 14.66 28.73 14.37
CA LYS A 30 14.03 29.97 14.84
C LYS A 30 13.53 30.72 13.61
N ALA A 31 12.23 30.69 13.35
CA ALA A 31 11.60 31.51 12.33
C ALA A 31 10.41 32.27 12.94
N LYS A 32 10.63 33.57 13.18
CA LYS A 32 9.58 34.59 13.28
C LYS A 32 8.90 34.72 11.92
N GLY A 33 7.59 34.94 11.89
CA GLY A 33 6.89 35.29 10.65
C GLY A 33 5.39 35.38 10.82
N GLU A 34 4.95 36.49 11.40
CA GLU A 34 3.57 36.94 11.47
C GLU A 34 3.02 37.30 10.07
N SER A 35 1.70 37.23 9.93
CA SER A 35 0.85 37.98 9.00
C SER A 35 0.36 37.35 7.68
N GLN A 36 -0.99 37.33 7.63
CA GLN A 36 -1.86 37.76 6.52
C GLN A 36 -2.38 36.70 5.52
N LYS A 37 -3.64 36.32 5.79
CA LYS A 37 -4.68 35.91 4.85
C LYS A 37 -4.84 36.94 3.72
N PRO A 38 -4.98 36.49 2.47
CA PRO A 38 -5.95 37.12 1.57
C PRO A 38 -6.94 36.12 1.00
N GLU A 39 -8.19 36.56 1.01
CA GLU A 39 -9.30 35.97 0.27
C GLU A 39 -9.04 36.09 -1.23
N GLY A 40 -9.26 35.00 -1.96
CA GLY A 40 -9.03 34.92 -3.39
C GLY A 40 -10.01 33.96 -4.02
N GLN A 41 -11.23 34.44 -4.20
CA GLN A 41 -12.29 33.83 -4.98
C GLN A 41 -11.81 33.71 -6.45
N SER A 42 -11.77 32.50 -7.00
CA SER A 42 -11.70 32.31 -8.45
C SER A 42 -12.48 31.06 -8.85
N GLN A 43 -13.72 31.32 -9.29
CA GLN A 43 -14.44 30.46 -10.19
C GLN A 43 -13.64 30.31 -11.48
N SER A 44 -13.38 29.08 -11.90
CA SER A 44 -13.19 28.77 -13.32
C SER A 44 -13.64 27.35 -13.54
N LYS A 45 -14.79 27.25 -14.19
CA LYS A 45 -15.30 26.05 -14.85
C LYS A 45 -14.19 25.46 -15.72
N SER A 46 -13.74 24.26 -15.40
CA SER A 46 -13.15 23.37 -16.38
C SER A 46 -14.23 22.37 -16.79
N GLU A 47 -15.10 22.79 -17.71
CA GLU A 47 -15.83 21.88 -18.58
C GLU A 47 -14.77 21.16 -19.43
N GLY A 48 -14.30 20.03 -18.92
CA GLY A 48 -13.42 19.12 -19.65
C GLY A 48 -14.24 18.43 -20.72
N VAL A 49 -14.35 19.08 -21.87
CA VAL A 49 -14.70 18.47 -23.16
C VAL A 49 -13.74 17.29 -23.36
N ARG A 50 -14.19 16.07 -23.06
CA ARG A 50 -13.49 14.87 -23.51
C ARG A 50 -13.72 14.77 -25.01
N ALA A 51 -12.64 15.05 -25.73
CA ALA A 51 -12.53 14.91 -27.16
C ALA A 51 -12.88 13.48 -27.59
N ASP A 52 -13.91 13.36 -28.41
CA ASP A 52 -14.14 12.22 -29.30
C ASP A 52 -12.94 12.13 -30.24
N LYS A 53 -11.94 11.31 -29.86
CA LYS A 53 -10.72 11.07 -30.63
C LYS A 53 -10.77 9.65 -31.20
N GLY A 54 -11.17 9.57 -32.45
CA GLY A 54 -10.78 8.49 -33.34
C GLY A 54 -11.75 7.32 -33.36
N THR A 55 -12.48 7.21 -34.46
CA THR A 55 -13.21 6.02 -34.90
C THR A 55 -12.21 4.90 -35.27
N GLY A 56 -11.47 4.39 -34.29
CA GLY A 56 -10.91 3.05 -34.32
C GLY A 56 -11.94 2.15 -33.64
N TYR A 57 -12.44 1.13 -34.34
CA TYR A 57 -13.33 0.14 -33.72
C TYR A 57 -12.54 -0.62 -32.65
N PHE A 58 -12.56 -0.13 -31.42
CA PHE A 58 -12.12 -0.89 -30.26
C PHE A 58 -13.32 -1.74 -29.83
N PRO A 59 -13.18 -3.07 -29.74
CA PRO A 59 -14.30 -3.95 -29.39
C PRO A 59 -14.73 -3.81 -27.92
N LEU A 60 -14.09 -2.91 -27.15
CA LEU A 60 -14.40 -2.62 -25.76
C LEU A 60 -14.96 -1.21 -25.66
N SER A 61 -16.03 -1.07 -24.89
CA SER A 61 -16.50 0.24 -24.44
C SER A 61 -15.44 0.92 -23.56
N ASP A 62 -15.41 2.25 -23.53
CA ASP A 62 -14.51 3.03 -22.65
C ASP A 62 -14.58 2.55 -21.20
N MET A 63 -15.78 2.22 -20.72
CA MET A 63 -15.99 1.69 -19.37
C MET A 63 -15.34 0.31 -19.17
N GLN A 64 -15.45 -0.60 -20.14
CA GLN A 64 -14.76 -1.90 -20.06
C GLN A 64 -13.24 -1.73 -20.09
N PHE A 65 -12.73 -0.80 -20.90
CA PHE A 65 -11.30 -0.47 -20.92
C PHE A 65 -10.81 0.07 -19.57
N ASP A 66 -11.56 0.99 -18.96
CA ASP A 66 -11.25 1.53 -17.64
C ASP A 66 -11.22 0.44 -16.56
N VAL A 67 -12.19 -0.48 -16.59
CA VAL A 67 -12.24 -1.62 -15.65
C VAL A 67 -11.07 -2.58 -15.86
N VAL A 68 -10.72 -2.90 -17.11
CA VAL A 68 -9.53 -3.70 -17.42
C VAL A 68 -8.26 -3.02 -16.90
N THR A 69 -8.16 -1.71 -17.07
CA THR A 69 -7.04 -0.91 -16.56
C THR A 69 -6.96 -0.97 -15.03
N LEU A 70 -8.09 -0.84 -14.32
CA LEU A 70 -8.14 -0.98 -12.86
C LEU A 70 -7.68 -2.36 -12.39
N ILE A 71 -8.12 -3.44 -13.06
CA ILE A 71 -7.68 -4.81 -12.75
C ILE A 71 -6.17 -4.95 -12.94
N TYR A 72 -5.62 -4.39 -14.01
CA TYR A 72 -4.19 -4.44 -14.31
C TYR A 72 -3.35 -3.74 -13.23
N GLU A 73 -3.75 -2.53 -12.82
CA GLU A 73 -3.02 -1.79 -11.78
C GLU A 73 -3.12 -2.48 -10.40
N LYS A 74 -4.29 -3.02 -10.02
CA LYS A 74 -4.41 -3.84 -8.80
C LYS A 74 -3.55 -5.10 -8.87
N SER A 75 -3.47 -5.75 -10.03
CA SER A 75 -2.62 -6.94 -10.22
C SER A 75 -1.13 -6.62 -10.05
N LYS A 76 -0.67 -5.43 -10.48
CA LYS A 76 0.68 -4.95 -10.18
C LYS A 76 0.90 -4.71 -8.70
N ALA A 77 -0.07 -4.10 -8.02
CA ALA A 77 0.01 -3.86 -6.58
C ALA A 77 0.16 -5.19 -5.82
N LEU A 78 -0.60 -6.22 -6.19
CA LEU A 78 -0.48 -7.58 -5.62
C LEU A 78 0.95 -8.14 -5.77
N GLN A 79 1.58 -7.98 -6.93
CA GLN A 79 2.98 -8.40 -7.14
C GLN A 79 3.95 -7.61 -6.28
N ALA A 80 3.70 -6.31 -6.07
CA ALA A 80 4.51 -5.49 -5.20
C ALA A 80 4.38 -5.94 -3.73
N TYR A 81 3.17 -6.21 -3.25
CA TYR A 81 2.95 -6.73 -1.90
C TYR A 81 3.67 -8.05 -1.68
N ASP A 82 3.61 -8.98 -2.64
CA ASP A 82 4.30 -10.26 -2.53
C ASP A 82 5.82 -10.06 -2.37
N LYS A 83 6.43 -9.08 -3.06
CA LYS A 83 7.85 -8.73 -2.87
C LYS A 83 8.09 -8.12 -1.48
N TYR A 84 7.29 -7.14 -1.07
CA TYR A 84 7.44 -6.52 0.25
C TYR A 84 7.28 -7.52 1.39
N LEU A 85 6.38 -8.49 1.30
CA LEU A 85 6.18 -9.52 2.32
C LEU A 85 7.36 -10.49 2.44
N LEU A 86 8.17 -10.65 1.38
CA LEU A 86 9.43 -11.39 1.45
C LEU A 86 10.51 -10.57 2.17
N ASP A 87 10.56 -9.26 1.91
CA ASP A 87 11.60 -8.38 2.44
C ASP A 87 11.30 -7.87 3.87
N CYS A 88 10.03 -7.76 4.26
CA CYS A 88 9.58 -7.16 5.53
C CYS A 88 9.62 -8.11 6.75
N GLN A 89 10.40 -9.19 6.70
CA GLN A 89 10.59 -10.13 7.83
C GLN A 89 10.82 -9.46 9.21
N PRO A 90 11.54 -8.33 9.36
CA PRO A 90 11.76 -7.75 10.68
C PRO A 90 10.62 -6.85 11.22
N CYS A 91 9.57 -6.53 10.45
CA CYS A 91 8.52 -5.58 10.88
C CYS A 91 7.12 -6.18 10.77
N GLU A 92 6.66 -6.79 11.87
CA GLU A 92 5.34 -7.45 11.96
C GLU A 92 4.16 -6.50 11.74
N GLU A 93 4.25 -5.25 12.21
CA GLU A 93 3.18 -4.25 12.04
C GLU A 93 2.99 -3.89 10.57
N LEU A 94 4.09 -3.59 9.87
CA LEU A 94 4.05 -3.31 8.43
C LEU A 94 3.60 -4.54 7.63
N ARG A 95 4.08 -5.73 8.02
CA ARG A 95 3.67 -6.99 7.41
C ARG A 95 2.15 -7.17 7.49
N SER A 96 1.55 -6.98 8.67
CA SER A 96 0.11 -7.10 8.87
C SER A 96 -0.68 -6.10 8.01
N LEU A 97 -0.21 -4.86 7.90
CA LEU A 97 -0.83 -3.85 7.05
C LEU A 97 -0.78 -4.23 5.57
N VAL A 98 0.38 -4.68 5.08
CA VAL A 98 0.56 -5.11 3.69
C VAL A 98 -0.27 -6.35 3.36
N GLU A 99 -0.38 -7.31 4.29
CA GLU A 99 -1.26 -8.48 4.13
C GLU A 99 -2.74 -8.06 4.04
N CYS A 100 -3.19 -7.11 4.86
CA CYS A 100 -4.54 -6.56 4.81
C CYS A 100 -4.84 -5.90 3.45
N MET A 101 -3.94 -5.01 3.00
CA MET A 101 -4.07 -4.34 1.69
C MET A 101 -4.13 -5.35 0.54
N ARG A 102 -3.26 -6.37 0.59
CA ARG A 102 -3.23 -7.45 -0.40
C ARG A 102 -4.53 -8.22 -0.46
N ASN A 103 -5.17 -8.51 0.67
CA ASN A 103 -6.44 -9.23 0.69
C ASN A 103 -7.57 -8.38 0.10
N HIS A 104 -7.65 -7.09 0.43
CA HIS A 104 -8.62 -6.18 -0.18
C HIS A 104 -8.43 -6.08 -1.70
N ASP A 105 -7.21 -5.90 -2.18
CA ASP A 105 -6.97 -5.79 -3.64
C ASP A 105 -7.30 -7.09 -4.38
N LYS A 106 -7.14 -8.26 -3.75
CA LYS A 106 -7.60 -9.53 -4.31
C LYS A 106 -9.11 -9.58 -4.47
N GLU A 107 -9.85 -9.23 -3.42
CA GLU A 107 -11.31 -9.20 -3.48
C GLU A 107 -11.81 -8.23 -4.54
N ASP A 108 -11.20 -7.06 -4.65
CA ASP A 108 -11.57 -6.05 -5.64
C ASP A 108 -11.32 -6.55 -7.07
N VAL A 109 -10.20 -7.23 -7.31
CA VAL A 109 -9.92 -7.85 -8.63
C VAL A 109 -11.00 -8.87 -9.00
N GLU A 110 -11.43 -9.71 -8.07
CA GLU A 110 -12.49 -10.69 -8.34
C GLU A 110 -13.84 -10.02 -8.62
N LYS A 111 -14.21 -8.99 -7.85
CA LYS A 111 -15.45 -8.19 -8.10
C LYS A 111 -15.42 -7.50 -9.47
N LEU A 112 -14.27 -6.93 -9.86
CA LEU A 112 -14.10 -6.26 -11.15
C LEU A 112 -14.15 -7.25 -12.32
N LYS A 113 -13.58 -8.46 -12.17
CA LYS A 113 -13.70 -9.53 -13.16
C LYS A 113 -15.14 -10.00 -13.31
N GLU A 114 -15.85 -10.18 -12.19
CA GLU A 114 -17.27 -10.54 -12.20
C GLU A 114 -18.11 -9.47 -12.92
N PHE A 115 -17.82 -8.19 -12.68
CA PHE A 115 -18.45 -7.09 -13.40
C PHE A 115 -18.22 -7.19 -14.92
N LEU A 116 -16.98 -7.42 -15.37
CA LEU A 116 -16.67 -7.60 -16.79
C LEU A 116 -17.39 -8.79 -17.42
N GLY A 117 -17.60 -9.88 -16.67
CA GLY A 117 -18.34 -11.04 -17.17
C GLY A 117 -19.84 -10.80 -17.36
N LYS A 118 -20.39 -9.72 -16.78
CA LYS A 118 -21.80 -9.33 -16.88
C LYS A 118 -22.07 -8.28 -17.95
N CYS A 119 -21.03 -7.59 -18.43
CA CYS A 119 -21.11 -6.53 -19.44
C CYS A 119 -20.87 -7.09 -20.84
#